data_AF-A0A853BJN5-F1
#
_entry.id   AF-A0A853BJN5-F1
#
_cell.length_a   1.000
_cell.length_b   1.000
_cell.length_c   1.000
_cell.angle_alpha   90.00
_cell.angle_beta   90.00
_cell.angle_gamma   90.00
#
_symmetry.space_group_name_H-M   'P 1'
#
loop_
_entity.id
_entity.type
_entity.pdbx_description
1 polymer ?
#
loop_
_entity_poly.entity_id
_entity_poly.type
_entity_poly.pdbx_seq_one_letter_code
_entity_poly.pdbx_strand_id
1 'polypeptide(L)'
;MTCNDTDWAEDVDTYRRAVAQDRERYPLYGAAAANITPCAFWPHEPAEPPVEVSAEGPRNVLLLQNRRDPATPHVGGRLLREGFGHRARLVSVDAGGHGVYVFGDNACAWNTATEFLVEGALPKRDTSCGASAGLDRQLDDEARHLRAETLDRLRSTP
;
A
#
# COMPACT_ATOMS: atom_id res chain seq x y z
N MET A 1 -9.42 -11.11 13.92
CA MET A 1 -8.16 -10.41 13.62
C MET A 1 -8.34 -8.94 13.92
N THR A 2 -9.03 -8.19 13.04
CA THR A 2 -9.10 -6.71 13.07
C THR A 2 -9.54 -6.06 14.39
N CYS A 3 -10.47 -6.66 15.14
CA CYS A 3 -11.01 -6.03 16.35
C CYS A 3 -10.01 -5.89 17.50
N ASN A 4 -8.88 -6.62 17.46
CA ASN A 4 -7.85 -6.58 18.50
C ASN A 4 -6.59 -5.80 18.07
N ASP A 5 -6.61 -5.20 16.88
CA ASP A 5 -5.45 -4.52 16.28
C ASP A 5 -5.40 -3.02 16.66
N THR A 6 -6.55 -2.43 17.00
CA THR A 6 -6.66 -1.02 17.41
C THR A 6 -7.92 -0.84 18.25
N ASP A 7 -8.00 0.28 18.96
CA ASP A 7 -9.18 0.64 19.74
C ASP A 7 -10.30 1.14 18.81
N TRP A 8 -11.49 0.57 18.97
CA TRP A 8 -12.67 0.88 18.15
C TRP A 8 -13.68 1.62 19.01
N ALA A 9 -14.27 2.70 18.48
CA ALA A 9 -15.29 3.45 19.21
C ALA A 9 -16.47 2.53 19.61
N GLU A 10 -16.80 2.48 20.90
CA GLU A 10 -17.94 1.69 21.38
C GLU A 10 -19.28 2.43 21.24
N ASP A 11 -19.24 3.77 21.19
CA ASP A 11 -20.42 4.61 21.04
C ASP A 11 -21.03 4.49 19.63
N VAL A 12 -22.22 3.90 19.55
CA VAL A 12 -23.00 3.76 18.32
C VAL A 12 -23.25 5.10 17.63
N ASP A 13 -23.39 6.21 18.39
CA ASP A 13 -23.63 7.53 17.80
C ASP A 13 -22.42 8.05 17.02
N THR A 14 -21.20 7.58 17.32
CA THR A 14 -20.00 7.88 16.53
C THR A 14 -20.17 7.38 15.09
N TYR A 15 -20.62 6.14 14.91
CA TYR A 15 -20.88 5.59 13.58
C TYR A 15 -22.09 6.24 12.91
N ARG A 16 -23.17 6.52 13.63
CA ARG A 16 -24.35 7.20 13.04
C ARG A 16 -23.96 8.55 12.44
N ARG A 17 -23.16 9.35 13.14
CA ARG A 17 -22.63 10.63 12.65
C ARG A 17 -21.74 10.42 11.42
N ALA A 18 -20.81 9.47 11.49
CA ALA A 18 -19.90 9.17 10.38
C ALA A 18 -20.67 8.73 9.11
N VAL A 19 -21.65 7.83 9.23
CA VAL A 19 -22.49 7.40 8.10
C VAL A 19 -23.32 8.57 7.55
N ALA A 20 -23.85 9.46 8.41
CA ALA A 20 -24.59 10.65 7.97
C ALA A 20 -23.69 11.62 7.18
N GLN A 21 -22.45 11.80 7.61
CA GLN A 21 -21.48 12.66 6.93
C GLN A 21 -20.96 12.03 5.62
N ASP A 22 -20.53 10.78 5.67
CA ASP A 22 -19.82 10.15 4.55
C ASP A 22 -20.75 9.70 3.43
N ARG A 23 -22.05 9.50 3.69
CA ARG A 23 -23.04 9.29 2.62
C ARG A 23 -23.18 10.50 1.71
N GLU A 24 -23.02 11.70 2.24
CA GLU A 24 -23.09 12.95 1.46
C GLU A 24 -21.77 13.21 0.74
N ARG A 25 -20.65 13.01 1.45
CA ARG A 25 -19.30 13.29 0.93
C ARG A 25 -18.83 12.27 -0.11
N TYR A 26 -19.18 10.99 0.08
CA TYR A 26 -18.76 9.89 -0.79
C TYR A 26 -19.97 9.02 -1.18
N PRO A 27 -20.84 9.48 -2.09
CA PRO A 27 -22.18 8.90 -2.32
C PRO A 27 -22.20 7.44 -2.77
N LEU A 28 -21.09 6.93 -3.32
CA LEU A 28 -21.00 5.55 -3.80
C LEU A 28 -20.78 4.52 -2.69
N TYR A 29 -19.98 4.86 -1.67
CA TYR A 29 -19.50 3.86 -0.70
C TYR A 29 -19.26 4.39 0.72
N GLY A 30 -19.29 5.71 0.94
CA GLY A 30 -18.93 6.33 2.23
C GLY A 30 -19.81 5.85 3.38
N ALA A 31 -21.12 5.73 3.16
CA ALA A 31 -22.05 5.21 4.17
C ALA A 31 -21.69 3.78 4.61
N ALA A 32 -21.30 2.92 3.66
CA ALA A 32 -20.93 1.54 3.95
C ALA A 32 -19.57 1.46 4.67
N ALA A 33 -18.59 2.26 4.23
CA ALA A 33 -17.26 2.31 4.82
C ALA A 33 -17.25 2.88 6.25
N ALA A 34 -18.12 3.85 6.55
CA ALA A 34 -18.21 4.51 7.86
C ALA A 34 -19.12 3.78 8.86
N ASN A 35 -19.75 2.67 8.46
CA ASN A 35 -20.76 2.01 9.27
C ASN A 35 -20.14 1.25 10.46
N ILE A 36 -20.99 0.99 11.46
CA ILE A 36 -20.61 0.19 12.63
C ILE A 36 -20.21 -1.22 12.20
N THR A 37 -19.14 -1.72 12.80
CA THR A 37 -18.63 -3.08 12.59
C THR A 37 -18.83 -3.90 13.87
N PRO A 38 -18.71 -5.25 13.81
CA PRO A 38 -18.72 -6.07 15.02
C PRO A 38 -17.65 -5.68 16.05
N CYS A 39 -16.60 -4.96 15.65
CA CYS A 39 -15.52 -4.56 16.55
C CYS A 39 -15.95 -3.53 17.62
N ALA A 40 -17.01 -2.76 17.38
CA ALA A 40 -17.59 -1.85 18.39
C ALA A 40 -18.19 -2.58 19.61
N PHE A 41 -18.37 -3.90 19.50
CA PHE A 41 -18.90 -4.76 20.57
C PHE A 41 -17.91 -5.85 20.96
N TRP A 42 -16.65 -5.72 20.53
CA TRP A 42 -15.63 -6.70 20.84
C TRP A 42 -15.28 -6.62 22.33
N PRO A 43 -15.32 -7.73 23.09
CA PRO A 43 -15.22 -7.68 24.55
C PRO A 43 -13.77 -7.61 25.06
N HIS A 44 -12.81 -7.41 24.16
CA HIS A 44 -11.38 -7.42 24.48
C HIS A 44 -10.71 -6.15 24.00
N GLU A 45 -9.81 -5.65 24.84
CA GLU A 45 -8.90 -4.55 24.50
C GLU A 45 -7.91 -4.97 23.40
N PRO A 46 -7.33 -4.01 22.65
CA PRO A 46 -6.26 -4.29 21.71
C PRO A 46 -5.14 -5.12 22.34
N ALA A 47 -4.62 -6.11 21.60
CA ALA A 47 -3.58 -7.02 22.11
C ALA A 47 -2.29 -6.28 22.44
N GLU A 48 -2.02 -5.21 21.70
CA GLU A 48 -0.83 -4.40 21.80
C GLU A 48 -1.19 -2.94 21.44
N PRO A 49 -0.42 -1.95 21.94
CA PRO A 49 -0.58 -0.58 21.50
C PRO A 49 -0.26 -0.45 20.00
N PRO A 50 -0.83 0.56 19.30
CA PRO A 50 -0.47 0.83 17.91
C PRO A 50 1.04 0.97 17.72
N VAL A 51 1.56 0.37 16.64
CA VAL A 51 2.98 0.43 16.33
C VAL A 51 3.36 1.86 15.94
N GLU A 52 4.33 2.41 16.65
CA GLU A 52 4.95 3.69 16.31
C GLU A 52 5.72 3.56 14.99
N VAL A 53 5.35 4.39 14.00
CA VAL A 53 6.03 4.49 12.71
C VAL A 53 7.09 5.56 12.81
N SER A 54 8.36 5.15 12.85
CA SER A 54 9.49 6.07 13.06
C SER A 54 10.60 5.93 12.02
N ALA A 55 11.48 6.94 11.99
CA ALA A 55 12.60 7.00 11.06
C ALA A 55 13.75 6.07 11.47
N GLU A 56 13.72 5.54 12.69
CA GLU A 56 14.71 4.62 13.22
C GLU A 56 14.40 3.17 12.83
N GLY A 57 15.44 2.39 12.54
CA GLY A 57 15.29 0.97 12.27
C GLY A 57 16.48 0.39 11.52
N PRO A 58 16.78 -0.91 11.68
CA PRO A 58 17.99 -1.53 11.14
C PRO A 58 17.91 -1.90 9.65
N ARG A 59 16.79 -1.61 8.98
CA ARG A 59 16.50 -2.08 7.62
C ARG A 59 15.99 -0.94 6.74
N ASN A 60 15.98 -1.17 5.44
CA ASN A 60 15.32 -0.28 4.49
C ASN A 60 13.87 -0.74 4.23
N VAL A 61 13.00 0.16 3.79
CA VAL A 61 11.60 -0.13 3.46
C VAL A 61 11.25 0.44 2.09
N LEU A 62 10.85 -0.43 1.17
CA LEU A 62 10.25 0.01 -0.08
C LEU A 62 8.72 -0.04 0.03
N LEU A 63 8.08 1.11 -0.12
CA LEU A 63 6.63 1.23 -0.16
C LEU A 63 6.18 1.27 -1.62
N LEU A 64 5.16 0.50 -1.96
CA LEU A 64 4.57 0.47 -3.30
C LEU A 64 3.11 0.87 -3.18
N GLN A 65 2.67 1.83 -3.98
CA GLN A 65 1.31 2.33 -3.87
C GLN A 65 0.72 2.77 -5.21
N ASN A 66 -0.49 2.28 -5.50
CA ASN A 66 -1.29 2.77 -6.63
C ASN A 66 -1.86 4.15 -6.29
N ARG A 67 -1.84 5.08 -7.25
CA ARG A 67 -2.39 6.43 -7.07
C ARG A 67 -3.90 6.42 -6.82
N ARG A 68 -4.62 5.42 -7.34
CA ARG A 68 -6.08 5.27 -7.23
C ARG A 68 -6.46 3.94 -6.56
N ASP A 69 -5.75 3.56 -5.51
CA ASP A 69 -6.10 2.41 -4.67
C ASP A 69 -7.34 2.73 -3.81
N PRO A 70 -8.45 2.00 -3.96
CA PRO A 70 -9.67 2.25 -3.19
C PRO A 70 -9.64 1.67 -1.76
N ALA A 71 -8.79 0.68 -1.49
CA ALA A 71 -8.73 -0.02 -0.20
C ALA A 71 -7.68 0.60 0.73
N THR A 72 -6.51 0.95 0.18
CA THR A 72 -5.44 1.64 0.90
C THR A 72 -5.05 2.90 0.13
N PRO A 73 -5.70 4.05 0.35
CA PRO A 73 -5.47 5.26 -0.45
C PRO A 73 -4.02 5.74 -0.48
N HIS A 74 -3.61 6.36 -1.59
CA HIS A 74 -2.23 6.82 -1.82
C HIS A 74 -1.66 7.70 -0.69
N VAL A 75 -2.52 8.52 -0.09
CA VAL A 75 -2.16 9.36 1.06
C VAL A 75 -1.59 8.56 2.24
N GLY A 76 -2.10 7.36 2.51
CA GLY A 76 -1.55 6.49 3.56
C GLY A 76 -0.12 6.04 3.24
N GLY A 77 0.16 5.73 1.98
CA GLY A 77 1.52 5.42 1.53
C GLY A 77 2.48 6.61 1.66
N ARG A 78 2.00 7.84 1.44
CA ARG A 78 2.78 9.07 1.67
C ARG A 78 3.06 9.31 3.15
N LEU A 79 2.09 9.10 4.02
CA LEU A 79 2.25 9.25 5.47
C LEU A 79 3.25 8.22 6.01
N LEU A 80 3.17 6.96 5.59
CA LEU A 80 4.17 5.94 5.96
C LEU A 80 5.57 6.29 5.44
N ARG A 81 5.65 6.80 4.20
CA ARG A 81 6.91 7.26 3.62
C ARG A 81 7.54 8.36 4.47
N GLU A 82 6.74 9.32 4.91
CA GLU A 82 7.19 10.40 5.79
C GLU A 82 7.64 9.87 7.15
N GLY A 83 6.82 9.04 7.81
CA GLY A 83 7.13 8.46 9.13
C GLY A 83 8.41 7.63 9.13
N PHE A 84 8.67 6.83 8.10
CA PHE A 84 9.92 6.06 7.98
C PHE A 84 11.13 6.90 7.56
N GLY A 85 10.99 8.19 7.26
CA GLY A 85 12.11 9.10 7.02
C GLY A 85 13.09 8.61 5.94
N HIS A 86 14.40 8.67 6.20
CA HIS A 86 15.43 8.42 5.19
C HIS A 86 15.56 6.96 4.75
N ARG A 87 15.13 6.00 5.59
CA ARG A 87 15.21 4.55 5.34
C ARG A 87 14.09 4.01 4.46
N ALA A 88 13.19 4.87 3.97
CA ALA A 88 12.11 4.46 3.09
C ALA A 88 12.13 5.17 1.73
N ARG A 89 11.59 4.50 0.72
CA ARG A 89 11.24 5.09 -0.59
C ARG A 89 9.85 4.67 -1.00
N LEU A 90 9.12 5.59 -1.63
CA LEU A 90 7.80 5.34 -2.17
C LEU A 90 7.85 5.21 -3.69
N VAL A 91 7.32 4.11 -4.21
CA VAL A 91 7.01 3.94 -5.62
C VAL A 91 5.52 4.21 -5.80
N SER A 92 5.20 5.30 -6.49
CA SER A 92 3.84 5.69 -6.82
C SER A 92 3.52 5.28 -8.25
N VAL A 93 2.54 4.40 -8.42
CA VAL A 93 2.14 3.88 -9.74
C VAL A 93 0.89 4.57 -10.22
N ASP A 94 0.90 5.08 -11.44
CA ASP A 94 -0.29 5.62 -12.10
C ASP A 94 -1.26 4.51 -12.52
N ALA A 95 -1.83 3.82 -11.54
CA ALA A 95 -2.82 2.75 -11.70
C ALA A 95 -3.94 2.87 -10.66
N GLY A 96 -5.05 2.19 -10.95
CA GLY A 96 -6.10 1.88 -9.97
C GLY A 96 -6.02 0.43 -9.51
N GLY A 97 -6.87 0.06 -8.54
CA GLY A 97 -6.86 -1.28 -7.94
C GLY A 97 -5.95 -1.38 -6.73
N HIS A 98 -5.92 -2.56 -6.10
CA HIS A 98 -5.25 -2.80 -4.83
C HIS A 98 -4.16 -3.86 -4.97
N GLY A 99 -2.96 -3.55 -4.45
CA GLY A 99 -1.76 -4.37 -4.59
C GLY A 99 -0.95 -4.05 -5.85
N VAL A 100 0.26 -3.50 -5.67
CA VAL A 100 1.15 -3.11 -6.78
C VAL A 100 2.01 -4.27 -7.28
N TYR A 101 2.67 -4.97 -6.36
CA TYR A 101 3.61 -6.04 -6.68
C TYR A 101 2.89 -7.39 -6.75
N VAL A 102 3.34 -8.26 -7.67
CA VAL A 102 2.74 -9.56 -8.00
C VAL A 102 1.34 -9.49 -8.65
N PHE A 103 0.48 -8.56 -8.23
CA PHE A 103 -0.88 -8.40 -8.75
C PHE A 103 -1.01 -7.41 -9.92
N GLY A 104 -0.06 -6.48 -10.05
CA GLY A 104 0.02 -5.51 -11.16
C GLY A 104 0.98 -5.94 -12.28
N ASP A 105 0.87 -5.29 -13.43
CA ASP A 105 1.70 -5.52 -14.62
C ASP A 105 2.64 -4.33 -14.94
N ASN A 106 2.78 -3.38 -14.02
CA ASN A 106 3.60 -2.20 -14.24
C ASN A 106 5.09 -2.53 -14.12
N ALA A 107 5.79 -2.55 -15.26
CA ALA A 107 7.21 -2.88 -15.35
C ALA A 107 8.10 -2.08 -14.41
N CYS A 108 7.93 -0.75 -14.38
CA CYS A 108 8.71 0.14 -13.54
C CYS A 108 8.59 -0.23 -12.06
N ALA A 109 7.36 -0.46 -11.58
CA ALA A 109 7.11 -0.82 -10.20
C ALA A 109 7.60 -2.24 -9.87
N TRP A 110 7.36 -3.19 -10.78
CA TRP A 110 7.75 -4.58 -10.60
C TRP A 110 9.27 -4.73 -10.52
N ASN A 111 9.99 -4.14 -11.47
CA ASN A 111 11.45 -4.21 -11.51
C ASN A 111 12.09 -3.52 -10.29
N THR A 112 11.58 -2.34 -9.89
CA THR A 112 12.07 -1.65 -8.68
C THR A 112 11.85 -2.50 -7.42
N ALA A 113 10.70 -3.15 -7.32
CA ALA A 113 10.39 -4.02 -6.18
C ALA A 113 11.24 -5.29 -6.16
N THR A 114 11.42 -5.93 -7.32
CA THR A 114 12.25 -7.13 -7.42
C THR A 114 13.72 -6.83 -7.13
N GLU A 115 14.28 -5.73 -7.66
CA GLU A 115 15.64 -5.28 -7.36
C GLU A 115 15.84 -5.03 -5.86
N PHE A 116 14.89 -4.35 -5.20
CA PHE A 116 14.93 -4.16 -3.75
C PHE A 116 14.90 -5.48 -2.97
N LEU A 117 14.10 -6.46 -3.39
CA LEU A 117 14.00 -7.76 -2.72
C LEU A 117 15.25 -8.63 -2.94
N VAL A 118 15.88 -8.53 -4.11
CA VAL A 118 17.10 -9.29 -4.47
C VAL A 118 18.34 -8.68 -3.82
N GLU A 119 18.51 -7.37 -3.99
CA GLU A 119 19.77 -6.67 -3.72
C GLU A 119 19.72 -5.88 -2.41
N GLY A 120 18.52 -5.66 -1.83
CA GLY A 120 18.32 -4.80 -0.67
C GLY A 120 18.48 -3.30 -0.97
N ALA A 121 18.65 -2.93 -2.24
CA ALA A 121 18.93 -1.57 -2.68
C ALA A 121 17.66 -0.73 -2.81
N LEU A 122 17.62 0.43 -2.16
CA LEU A 122 16.56 1.43 -2.36
C LEU A 122 16.85 2.29 -3.59
N PRO A 123 15.82 2.74 -4.33
CA PRO A 123 16.00 3.77 -5.33
C PRO A 123 16.51 5.07 -4.66
N LYS A 124 17.31 5.85 -5.39
CA LYS A 124 17.93 7.08 -4.83
C LYS A 124 16.90 8.06 -4.26
N ARG A 125 15.73 8.14 -4.89
CA ARG A 125 14.59 9.01 -4.55
C ARG A 125 13.28 8.24 -4.72
N ASP A 126 12.19 8.83 -4.25
CA ASP A 126 10.86 8.30 -4.53
C ASP A 126 10.63 8.24 -6.04
N THR A 127 9.96 7.18 -6.49
CA THR A 127 9.79 6.86 -7.91
C THR A 127 8.33 7.08 -8.31
N SER A 128 8.10 7.74 -9.44
CA SER A 128 6.78 7.81 -10.06
C SER A 128 6.80 6.96 -11.32
N CYS A 129 6.08 5.84 -11.31
CA CYS A 129 5.87 5.02 -12.49
C CYS A 129 4.64 5.52 -13.24
N GLY A 130 4.76 5.70 -14.56
CA GLY A 130 3.62 5.99 -15.44
C GLY A 130 2.65 4.82 -15.51
N ALA A 131 1.48 5.04 -16.12
CA ALA A 131 0.54 3.95 -16.38
C ALA A 131 1.20 2.90 -17.27
N SER A 132 0.82 1.64 -17.09
CA SER A 132 1.25 0.57 -18.01
C SER A 132 0.78 0.93 -19.44
N ALA A 133 1.65 0.74 -20.43
CA ALA A 133 1.33 1.05 -21.82
C ALA A 133 0.32 0.03 -22.36
N GLY A 134 -0.97 0.37 -22.33
CA GLY A 134 -2.01 -0.27 -23.12
C GLY A 134 -2.95 -1.23 -22.37
N LEU A 135 -4.18 -1.30 -22.87
CA LEU A 135 -5.26 -2.22 -22.47
C LEU A 135 -4.97 -3.69 -22.80
N ASP A 136 -3.83 -3.96 -23.42
CA ASP A 136 -3.34 -5.29 -23.74
C ASP A 136 -2.31 -5.66 -22.67
N ARG A 137 -2.64 -6.64 -21.83
CA ARG A 137 -1.92 -7.06 -20.60
C ARG A 137 -0.54 -7.65 -20.88
N GLN A 138 0.34 -6.92 -21.55
CA GLN A 138 1.70 -7.36 -21.81
C GLN A 138 2.67 -6.22 -21.54
N LEU A 139 3.62 -6.52 -20.65
CA LEU A 139 4.88 -5.78 -20.51
C LEU A 139 5.47 -5.55 -21.91
N ASP A 140 5.96 -4.34 -22.20
CA ASP A 140 6.74 -4.10 -23.42
C ASP A 140 8.04 -4.93 -23.44
N ASP A 141 8.72 -5.01 -24.58
CA ASP A 141 9.88 -5.89 -24.74
C ASP A 141 11.05 -5.52 -23.82
N GLU A 142 11.25 -4.23 -23.57
CA GLU A 142 12.29 -3.73 -22.65
C GLU A 142 11.97 -4.16 -21.21
N ALA A 143 10.73 -3.95 -20.78
CA ALA A 143 10.22 -4.38 -19.49
C ALA A 143 10.30 -5.89 -19.30
N ARG A 144 9.95 -6.67 -20.33
CA ARG A 144 10.07 -8.14 -20.33
C ARG A 144 11.52 -8.58 -20.20
N HIS A 145 12.43 -7.94 -20.93
CA HIS A 145 13.85 -8.22 -20.88
C HIS A 145 14.41 -7.93 -19.49
N LEU A 146 14.16 -6.74 -18.94
CA LEU A 146 14.61 -6.35 -17.61
C LEU A 146 14.06 -7.30 -16.52
N ARG A 147 12.79 -7.72 -16.67
CA ARG A 147 12.16 -8.73 -15.80
C ARG A 147 12.87 -10.08 -15.91
N ALA A 148 13.14 -10.56 -17.12
CA ALA A 148 13.81 -11.83 -17.36
C ALA A 148 15.22 -11.84 -16.76
N GLU A 149 15.99 -10.78 -16.99
CA GLU A 149 17.33 -10.61 -16.40
C GLU A 149 17.28 -10.64 -14.87
N THR A 150 16.32 -9.94 -14.28
CA THR A 150 16.16 -9.91 -12.81
C THR A 150 15.78 -11.29 -12.25
N LEU A 151 14.90 -12.01 -12.95
CA LEU A 151 14.53 -13.38 -12.59
C LEU A 151 15.68 -14.38 -12.76
N ASP A 152 16.53 -14.22 -13.77
CA ASP A 152 17.70 -15.07 -13.96
C ASP A 152 18.76 -14.81 -12.88
N ARG A 153 18.95 -13.55 -12.45
CA ARG A 153 19.81 -13.22 -11.31
C ARG A 153 19.36 -13.92 -10.02
N LEU A 154 18.05 -13.94 -9.75
CA LEU A 154 17.47 -14.68 -8.62
C LEU A 154 17.82 -16.18 -8.63
N ARG A 155 17.81 -16.81 -9.81
CA ARG A 155 18.14 -18.24 -9.96
C ARG A 155 19.62 -18.54 -9.81
N SER A 156 20.47 -17.53 -10.02
CA SER A 156 21.93 -17.65 -9.98
C SER A 156 22.57 -17.29 -8.63
N THR A 157 21.76 -16.86 -7.65
CA THR A 157 22.24 -16.57 -6.29
C THR A 157 22.38 -17.90 -5.52
N PRO A 158 23.58 -18.26 -5.02
CA PRO A 158 23.85 -19.56 -4.40
C PRO A 158 23.13 -19.78 -3.06
#